data_AF-A0A2V6TMC5-F1
#
_entry.id   AF-A0A2V6TMC5-F1
#
_cell.length_a   1.000
_cell.length_b   1.000
_cell.length_c   1.000
_cell.angle_alpha   90.00
_cell.angle_beta   90.00
_cell.angle_gamma   90.00
#
_symmetry.space_group_name_H-M   'P 1'
#
loop_
_entity.id
_entity.type
_entity.pdbx_description
1 polymer ?
#
loop_
_entity_poly.entity_id
_entity_poly.type
_entity_poly.pdbx_seq_one_letter_code
_entity_poly.pdbx_strand_id
1 'polypeptide(L)'
;MAAKPRKVTAVERKLVGVADIVVNAAQRGKDPTLTIPIRSLSNITFNDRKGLIEMGKRKQARSFFNVGMAKKFMQTVLVADALCELQRANLTTSLREIYYRSKHTIKNSHENTLDTQDESDPLIEDLEVSLEALREELHVRAENAGSVVGPLVLVDDGDRVDCARLGKGGYSVPSIVEPEYLQIRQCTADFVLLVEKGTQWNRLSEDKFWRRY
;
A
#
# COMPACT_ATOMS: atom_id res chain seq x y z
N MET A 1 -34.55 -4.60 -6.55
CA MET A 1 -33.81 -5.46 -5.62
C MET A 1 -33.15 -4.56 -4.59
N ALA A 2 -33.48 -4.69 -3.30
CA ALA A 2 -32.82 -3.89 -2.26
C ALA A 2 -31.34 -4.28 -2.19
N ALA A 3 -30.43 -3.30 -2.36
CA ALA A 3 -29.01 -3.54 -2.21
C ALA A 3 -28.75 -4.09 -0.79
N LYS A 4 -28.07 -5.24 -0.69
CA LYS A 4 -27.62 -5.78 0.59
C LYS A 4 -26.88 -4.66 1.35
N PRO A 5 -27.12 -4.49 2.67
CA PRO A 5 -26.41 -3.47 3.44
C PRO A 5 -24.91 -3.73 3.36
N ARG A 6 -24.16 -2.71 2.91
CA ARG A 6 -22.71 -2.79 2.76
C ARG A 6 -22.07 -3.05 4.13
N LYS A 7 -21.31 -4.13 4.25
CA LYS A 7 -20.59 -4.45 5.49
C LYS A 7 -19.36 -3.56 5.56
N VAL A 8 -19.28 -2.74 6.60
CA VAL A 8 -18.12 -1.86 6.86
C VAL A 8 -16.87 -2.73 7.06
N THR A 9 -15.83 -2.50 6.27
CA THR A 9 -14.56 -3.24 6.35
C THR A 9 -13.76 -2.84 7.59
N ALA A 10 -12.82 -3.68 8.02
CA ALA A 10 -11.95 -3.34 9.16
C ALA A 10 -11.11 -2.10 8.85
N VAL A 11 -10.62 -1.98 7.62
CA VAL A 11 -9.85 -0.84 7.12
C VAL A 11 -10.68 0.44 7.10
N GLU A 12 -11.93 0.39 6.64
CA GLU A 12 -12.80 1.56 6.68
C GLU A 12 -13.02 2.07 8.11
N ARG A 13 -13.19 1.18 9.09
CA ARG A 13 -13.31 1.59 10.51
C ARG A 13 -12.06 2.28 11.00
N LYS A 14 -10.88 1.78 10.61
CA LYS A 14 -9.59 2.38 10.96
C LYS A 14 -9.45 3.78 10.34
N LEU A 15 -9.86 3.95 9.08
CA LEU A 15 -9.87 5.25 8.38
C LEU A 15 -10.85 6.24 9.03
N VAL A 16 -12.07 5.80 9.35
CA VAL A 16 -13.04 6.62 10.12
C VAL A 16 -12.46 7.01 11.49
N GLY A 17 -11.68 6.12 12.11
CA GLY A 17 -10.95 6.42 13.35
C GLY A 17 -9.99 7.61 13.24
N VAL A 18 -9.44 7.91 12.06
CA VAL A 18 -8.63 9.11 11.82
C VAL A 18 -9.50 10.37 11.96
N ALA A 19 -10.72 10.36 11.40
CA ALA A 19 -11.68 11.45 11.55
C ALA A 19 -12.17 11.58 13.00
N ASP A 20 -12.37 10.45 13.69
CA ASP A 20 -12.77 10.44 15.10
C ASP A 20 -11.73 11.14 16.00
N ILE A 21 -10.44 11.04 15.69
CA ILE A 21 -9.39 11.79 16.44
C ILE A 21 -9.65 13.29 16.36
N VAL A 22 -9.99 13.80 15.17
CA VAL A 22 -10.27 15.22 14.95
C VAL A 22 -11.55 15.66 15.66
N VAL A 23 -12.64 14.90 15.48
CA VAL A 23 -13.94 15.20 16.09
C VAL A 23 -13.86 15.20 17.61
N ASN A 24 -13.24 14.16 18.19
CA ASN A 24 -13.10 14.05 19.65
C ASN A 24 -12.21 15.15 20.24
N ALA A 25 -11.15 15.55 19.54
CA ALA A 25 -10.30 16.65 19.99
C ALA A 25 -11.06 17.98 19.95
N ALA A 26 -11.80 18.26 18.88
CA ALA A 26 -12.61 19.46 18.74
C ALA A 26 -13.69 19.56 19.83
N GLN A 27 -14.43 18.48 20.10
CA GLN A 27 -15.43 18.43 21.16
C GLN A 27 -14.86 18.70 22.55
N ARG A 28 -13.59 18.34 22.77
CA ARG A 28 -12.88 18.53 24.04
C ARG A 28 -12.07 19.83 24.10
N GLY A 29 -12.09 20.65 23.05
CA GLY A 29 -11.27 21.85 22.94
C GLY A 29 -9.76 21.59 23.02
N LYS A 30 -9.30 20.44 22.51
CA LYS A 30 -7.89 20.03 22.50
C LYS A 30 -7.32 20.07 21.09
N ASP A 31 -6.00 20.19 20.99
CA ASP A 31 -5.27 20.05 19.71
C ASP A 31 -5.39 18.60 19.21
N PRO A 32 -5.89 18.37 17.98
CA PRO A 32 -5.87 17.04 17.40
C PRO A 32 -4.44 16.64 17.01
N THR A 33 -4.04 15.43 17.42
CA THR A 33 -2.69 14.91 17.19
C THR A 33 -2.77 13.48 16.66
N LEU A 34 -2.12 13.23 15.52
CA LEU A 34 -1.94 11.88 14.96
C LEU A 34 -0.63 11.28 15.48
N THR A 35 -0.65 10.01 15.86
CA THR A 35 0.53 9.28 16.32
C THR A 35 1.00 8.34 15.22
N ILE A 36 2.17 8.63 14.64
CA ILE A 36 2.67 7.94 13.44
C ILE A 36 3.96 7.19 13.78
N PRO A 37 4.07 5.88 13.52
CA PRO A 37 5.32 5.15 13.64
C PRO A 37 6.45 5.77 12.81
N ILE A 38 7.65 5.91 13.38
CA ILE A 38 8.79 6.51 12.66
C ILE A 38 9.40 5.48 11.72
N ARG A 39 9.37 5.73 10.41
CA ARG A 39 9.92 4.85 9.36
C ARG A 39 11.38 5.16 9.03
N SER A 40 12.25 5.13 10.05
CA SER A 40 13.69 5.37 9.89
C SER A 40 14.50 4.14 10.28
N LEU A 41 15.72 4.00 9.72
CA LEU A 41 16.62 2.87 10.01
C LEU A 41 16.88 2.68 11.51
N SER A 42 16.93 3.77 12.26
CA SER A 42 17.13 3.69 13.71
C SER A 42 15.91 3.12 14.46
N ASN A 43 14.73 3.06 13.83
CA ASN A 43 13.47 2.56 14.40
C ASN A 43 13.04 1.25 13.75
N ILE A 44 13.96 0.51 13.15
CA ILE A 44 13.69 -0.75 12.49
C ILE A 44 14.67 -1.78 13.07
N THR A 45 14.19 -3.00 13.32
CA THR A 45 15.01 -4.09 13.85
C THR A 45 14.75 -5.36 13.08
N PHE A 46 15.80 -6.11 12.74
CA PHE A 46 15.65 -7.43 12.14
C PHE A 46 15.45 -8.48 13.25
N ASN A 47 14.41 -9.30 13.10
CA ASN A 47 14.11 -10.40 13.99
C ASN A 47 14.64 -11.70 13.38
N ASP A 48 15.84 -12.13 13.81
CA ASP A 48 16.52 -13.32 13.26
C ASP A 48 15.68 -14.60 13.36
N ARG A 49 14.84 -14.72 14.40
CA ARG A 49 14.01 -15.91 14.60
C ARG A 49 12.87 -15.99 13.59
N LYS A 50 12.28 -14.84 13.25
CA LYS A 50 11.19 -14.76 12.27
C LYS A 50 11.70 -14.55 10.85
N GLY A 51 12.96 -14.12 10.69
CA GLY A 51 13.50 -13.67 9.40
C GLY A 51 12.80 -12.42 8.87
N LEU A 52 12.24 -11.58 9.76
CA LEU A 52 11.43 -10.42 9.38
C LEU A 52 12.00 -9.12 9.91
N ILE A 53 11.83 -8.06 9.13
CA ILE A 53 12.09 -6.69 9.56
C ILE A 53 10.86 -6.21 10.33
N GLU A 54 11.06 -5.84 11.59
CA GLU A 54 9.99 -5.37 12.48
C GLU A 54 10.15 -3.87 12.77
N MET A 55 9.01 -3.17 12.79
CA MET A 55 8.95 -1.76 13.18
C MET A 55 9.19 -1.61 14.69
N GLY A 56 10.01 -0.63 15.05
CA GLY A 56 10.28 -0.26 16.42
C GLY A 56 9.15 0.53 17.06
N LYS A 57 9.25 0.74 18.38
CA LYS A 57 8.19 1.37 19.20
C LYS A 57 8.12 2.89 19.09
N ARG A 58 9.11 3.54 18.46
CA ARG A 58 9.15 5.02 18.43
C ARG A 58 8.10 5.53 17.45
N LYS A 59 7.33 6.52 17.92
CA LYS A 59 6.28 7.19 17.16
C LYS A 59 6.51 8.69 17.23
N GLN A 60 6.17 9.39 16.17
CA GLN A 60 6.14 10.85 16.10
C GLN A 60 4.70 11.34 16.27
N ALA A 61 4.55 12.49 16.91
CA ALA A 61 3.28 13.18 17.05
C ALA A 61 3.18 14.25 15.95
N ARG A 62 2.15 14.14 15.10
CA ARG A 62 1.80 15.16 14.11
C ARG A 62 0.61 15.95 14.65
N SER A 63 0.87 17.15 15.16
CA SER A 63 -0.14 18.03 15.77
C SER A 63 -0.65 19.08 14.79
N PHE A 64 -1.94 19.39 14.83
CA PHE A 64 -2.54 20.35 13.91
C PHE A 64 -2.14 21.80 14.22
N PHE A 65 -2.15 22.21 15.49
CA PHE A 65 -1.78 23.59 15.89
C PHE A 65 -0.26 23.86 15.91
N ASN A 66 0.54 23.00 15.29
CA ASN A 66 1.95 23.25 15.05
C ASN A 66 2.15 23.76 13.62
N VAL A 67 2.69 24.97 13.46
CA VAL A 67 2.87 25.64 12.16
C VAL A 67 3.62 24.78 11.14
N GLY A 68 4.66 24.06 11.57
CA GLY A 68 5.46 23.21 10.67
C GLY A 68 4.77 21.89 10.29
N MET A 69 3.70 21.50 10.99
CA MET A 69 3.00 20.23 10.79
C MET A 69 1.56 20.39 10.28
N ALA A 70 0.97 21.59 10.39
CA ALA A 70 -0.42 21.86 10.05
C ALA A 70 -0.79 21.42 8.62
N LYS A 71 0.04 21.77 7.61
CA LYS A 71 -0.16 21.36 6.21
C LYS A 71 -0.19 19.82 6.12
N LYS A 72 0.83 19.15 6.66
CA LYS A 72 0.92 17.68 6.63
C LYS A 72 -0.21 16.99 7.39
N PHE A 73 -0.65 17.56 8.51
CA PHE A 73 -1.79 17.04 9.27
C PHE A 73 -3.05 17.05 8.41
N MET A 74 -3.38 18.21 7.84
CA MET A 74 -4.54 18.39 6.96
C MET A 74 -4.46 17.44 5.74
N GLN A 75 -3.30 17.36 5.09
CA GLN A 75 -3.10 16.45 3.96
C GLN A 75 -3.30 14.98 4.36
N THR A 76 -2.85 14.57 5.55
CA THR A 76 -3.05 13.19 6.05
C THR A 76 -4.53 12.85 6.18
N VAL A 77 -5.32 13.79 6.71
CA VAL A 77 -6.77 13.63 6.85
C VAL A 77 -7.45 13.58 5.49
N LEU A 78 -7.06 14.43 4.53
CA LEU A 78 -7.59 14.40 3.16
C LEU A 78 -7.30 13.08 2.44
N VAL A 79 -6.07 12.58 2.55
CA VAL A 79 -5.70 11.29 1.95
C VAL A 79 -6.50 10.16 2.61
N ALA A 80 -6.65 10.17 3.94
CA ALA A 80 -7.47 9.18 4.64
C ALA A 80 -8.95 9.22 4.19
N ASP A 81 -9.50 10.41 3.94
CA ASP A 81 -10.85 10.58 3.40
C ASP A 81 -10.98 9.99 1.99
N ALA A 82 -10.04 10.29 1.09
CA ALA A 82 -10.01 9.72 -0.26
C ALA A 82 -9.92 8.18 -0.24
N LEU A 83 -9.11 7.60 0.66
CA LEU A 83 -9.05 6.15 0.86
C LEU A 83 -10.38 5.60 1.41
N CYS A 84 -11.04 6.31 2.32
CA CYS A 84 -12.33 5.91 2.87
C CYS A 84 -13.44 5.90 1.80
N GLU A 85 -13.43 6.86 0.88
CA GLU A 85 -14.35 6.87 -0.27
C GLU A 85 -14.15 5.64 -1.18
N LEU A 86 -12.90 5.27 -1.45
CA LEU A 86 -12.58 4.08 -2.26
C LEU A 86 -13.06 2.79 -1.60
N GLN A 87 -12.90 2.67 -0.28
CA GLN A 87 -13.43 1.56 0.52
C GLN A 87 -14.96 1.50 0.45
N ARG A 88 -15.63 2.66 0.50
CA ARG A 88 -17.09 2.76 0.42
C ARG A 88 -17.62 2.40 -0.95
N ALA A 89 -16.93 2.83 -2.00
CA ALA A 89 -17.27 2.55 -3.39
C ALA A 89 -16.83 1.15 -3.86
N ASN A 90 -16.02 0.45 -3.06
CA ASN A 90 -15.38 -0.82 -3.44
C ASN A 90 -14.56 -0.69 -4.74
N LEU A 91 -13.83 0.41 -4.88
CA LEU A 91 -12.98 0.71 -6.03
C LEU A 91 -11.51 0.64 -5.64
N THR A 92 -10.66 0.20 -6.58
CA THR A 92 -9.20 0.22 -6.43
C THR A 92 -8.57 1.27 -7.32
N THR A 93 -7.47 1.86 -6.87
CA THR A 93 -6.83 3.00 -7.55
C THR A 93 -5.31 2.96 -7.50
N SER A 94 -4.63 3.85 -8.22
CA SER A 94 -3.17 4.04 -8.13
C SER A 94 -2.79 5.19 -7.21
N LEU A 95 -1.51 5.24 -6.79
CA LEU A 95 -0.96 6.36 -6.00
C LEU A 95 -1.18 7.72 -6.69
N ARG A 96 -1.00 7.77 -8.02
CA ARG A 96 -1.22 8.98 -8.83
C ARG A 96 -2.65 9.48 -8.75
N GLU A 97 -3.61 8.57 -8.80
CA GLU A 97 -5.02 8.92 -8.76
C GLU A 97 -5.42 9.40 -7.35
N ILE A 98 -4.81 8.89 -6.27
CA ILE A 98 -4.99 9.44 -4.92
C ILE A 98 -4.46 10.87 -4.83
N TYR A 99 -3.29 11.13 -5.41
CA TYR A 99 -2.74 12.48 -5.51
C TYR A 99 -3.72 13.43 -6.22
N TYR A 100 -4.24 13.06 -7.40
CA TYR A 100 -5.20 13.89 -8.12
C TYR A 100 -6.51 14.11 -7.35
N ARG A 101 -7.03 13.07 -6.69
CA ARG A 101 -8.22 13.17 -5.83
C ARG A 101 -8.01 14.04 -4.61
N SER A 102 -6.79 14.08 -4.09
CA SER A 102 -6.48 14.86 -2.89
C SER A 102 -6.04 16.28 -3.22
N LYS A 103 -5.72 16.57 -4.50
CA LYS A 103 -5.25 17.87 -4.99
C LYS A 103 -6.41 18.81 -5.29
N HIS A 104 -6.55 19.83 -4.47
CA HIS A 104 -7.53 20.90 -4.63
C HIS A 104 -6.92 22.25 -4.24
N THR A 105 -7.38 23.32 -4.88
CA THR A 105 -7.04 24.68 -4.43
C THR A 105 -7.85 25.02 -3.20
N ILE A 106 -7.18 25.46 -2.14
CA ILE A 106 -7.84 25.85 -0.90
C ILE A 106 -8.73 27.07 -1.18
N LYS A 107 -9.99 27.02 -0.72
CA LYS A 107 -10.95 28.08 -0.96
C LYS A 107 -10.41 29.42 -0.44
N ASN A 108 -10.49 30.45 -1.28
CA ASN A 108 -9.96 31.80 -1.01
C ASN A 108 -8.43 31.86 -0.85
N SER A 109 -7.70 30.92 -1.44
CA SER A 109 -6.23 30.91 -1.48
C SER A 109 -5.74 30.57 -2.89
N HIS A 110 -4.46 30.85 -3.17
CA HIS A 110 -3.74 30.37 -4.34
C HIS A 110 -2.92 29.10 -4.05
N GLU A 111 -3.03 28.57 -2.83
CA GLU A 111 -2.32 27.37 -2.39
C GLU A 111 -3.14 26.11 -2.68
N ASN A 112 -2.46 25.06 -3.13
CA ASN A 112 -3.07 23.74 -3.26
C ASN A 112 -2.89 22.94 -1.96
N THR A 113 -3.78 21.99 -1.74
CA THR A 113 -3.64 20.97 -0.69
C THR A 113 -2.41 20.11 -0.92
N LEU A 114 -2.10 19.77 -2.18
CA LEU A 114 -0.93 19.02 -2.61
C LEU A 114 -0.37 19.62 -3.90
N ASP A 115 0.94 19.80 -3.96
CA ASP A 115 1.59 20.38 -5.13
C ASP A 115 2.18 19.29 -6.06
N THR A 116 2.78 18.26 -5.49
CA THR A 116 3.40 17.13 -6.19
C THR A 116 3.00 15.78 -5.57
N GLN A 117 3.19 14.69 -6.32
CA GLN A 117 2.94 13.33 -5.82
C GLN A 117 3.87 12.96 -4.64
N ASP A 118 5.10 13.49 -4.62
CA ASP A 118 6.05 13.27 -3.52
C ASP A 118 5.55 13.81 -2.17
N GLU A 119 4.53 14.68 -2.17
CA GLU A 119 3.85 15.09 -0.94
C GLU A 119 2.80 14.08 -0.45
N SER A 120 2.14 13.33 -1.35
CA SER A 120 1.08 12.36 -0.98
C SER A 120 1.63 10.98 -0.64
N ASP A 121 2.65 10.51 -1.36
CA ASP A 121 3.18 9.16 -1.19
C ASP A 121 3.62 8.87 0.26
N PRO A 122 4.37 9.76 0.95
CA PRO A 122 4.72 9.56 2.36
C PRO A 122 3.52 9.57 3.31
N LEU A 123 2.41 10.22 2.95
CA LEU A 123 1.20 10.27 3.77
C LEU A 123 0.42 8.96 3.70
N ILE A 124 0.39 8.33 2.52
CA ILE A 124 -0.20 7.00 2.33
C ILE A 124 0.61 5.99 3.13
N GLU A 125 1.94 6.02 3.03
CA GLU A 125 2.83 5.16 3.82
C GLU A 125 2.67 5.38 5.34
N ASP A 126 2.50 6.64 5.77
CA ASP A 126 2.23 6.94 7.18
C ASP A 126 0.89 6.36 7.63
N LEU A 127 -0.13 6.34 6.78
CA LEU A 127 -1.42 5.72 7.05
C LEU A 127 -1.32 4.19 7.08
N GLU A 128 -0.58 3.56 6.16
CA GLU A 128 -0.33 2.11 6.17
C GLU A 128 0.20 1.65 7.54
N VAL A 129 1.25 2.31 8.03
CA VAL A 129 1.86 1.94 9.32
C VAL A 129 1.02 2.38 10.54
N SER A 130 0.30 3.50 10.45
CA SER A 130 -0.51 4.00 11.57
C SER A 130 -1.80 3.19 11.75
N LEU A 131 -2.35 2.69 10.64
CA LEU A 131 -3.56 1.88 10.63
C LEU A 131 -3.26 0.38 10.70
N GLU A 132 -1.98 -0.04 10.59
CA GLU A 132 -1.59 -1.45 10.50
C GLU A 132 -2.39 -2.14 9.39
N ALA A 133 -2.33 -1.56 8.19
CA ALA A 133 -3.02 -2.05 7.00
C ALA A 133 -2.05 -2.03 5.82
N LEU A 134 -2.13 -3.05 4.97
CA LEU A 134 -1.37 -3.10 3.73
C LEU A 134 -1.92 -2.07 2.73
N ARG A 135 -1.08 -1.65 1.79
CA ARG A 135 -1.46 -0.70 0.74
C ARG A 135 -2.62 -1.23 -0.10
N GLU A 136 -2.57 -2.53 -0.37
CA GLU A 136 -3.55 -3.31 -1.12
C GLU A 136 -4.89 -3.38 -0.35
N GLU A 137 -4.84 -3.57 0.97
CA GLU A 137 -6.02 -3.53 1.85
C GLU A 137 -6.67 -2.13 1.88
N LEU A 138 -5.89 -1.07 1.64
CA LEU A 138 -6.37 0.30 1.46
C LEU A 138 -6.93 0.55 0.04
N HIS A 139 -7.02 -0.48 -0.81
CA HIS A 139 -7.44 -0.42 -2.21
C HIS A 139 -6.50 0.39 -3.12
N VAL A 140 -5.25 0.53 -2.70
CA VAL A 140 -4.21 1.20 -3.49
C VAL A 140 -3.38 0.13 -4.18
N ARG A 141 -3.31 0.18 -5.51
CA ARG A 141 -2.53 -0.73 -6.34
C ARG A 141 -1.24 -0.06 -6.78
N ALA A 142 -0.15 -0.80 -6.70
CA ALA A 142 1.08 -0.46 -7.40
C ALA A 142 1.04 -0.99 -8.85
N GLU A 143 1.80 -0.34 -9.73
CA GLU A 143 2.07 -0.88 -11.07
C GLU A 143 2.90 -2.17 -10.95
N ASN A 144 2.57 -3.18 -11.76
CA ASN A 144 3.31 -4.43 -11.76
C ASN A 144 4.69 -4.22 -12.38
N ALA A 145 5.73 -4.21 -11.55
CA ALA A 145 7.11 -3.98 -11.99
C ALA A 145 8.00 -5.24 -11.93
N GLY A 146 7.44 -6.38 -11.50
CA GLY A 146 8.16 -7.65 -11.36
C GLY A 146 7.56 -8.75 -12.21
N SER A 147 8.41 -9.66 -12.69
CA SER A 147 8.01 -10.88 -13.41
C SER A 147 8.65 -12.12 -12.82
N VAL A 148 7.91 -13.23 -12.83
CA VAL A 148 8.38 -14.55 -12.40
C VAL A 148 8.29 -15.56 -13.54
N VAL A 149 9.31 -16.42 -13.64
CA VAL A 149 9.38 -17.54 -14.57
C VAL A 149 10.01 -18.72 -13.84
N GLY A 150 9.50 -19.92 -14.05
CA GLY A 150 10.02 -21.11 -13.38
C GLY A 150 8.97 -22.20 -13.19
N PRO A 151 9.32 -23.30 -12.49
CA PRO A 151 8.43 -24.42 -12.23
C PRO A 151 7.42 -24.09 -11.11
N LEU A 152 6.56 -23.13 -11.40
CA LEU A 152 5.54 -22.55 -10.53
C LEU A 152 4.19 -22.53 -11.27
N VAL A 153 3.15 -23.01 -10.60
CA VAL A 153 1.76 -22.94 -11.07
C VAL A 153 0.97 -22.11 -10.07
N LEU A 154 0.37 -21.04 -10.57
CA LEU A 154 -0.48 -20.14 -9.81
C LEU A 154 -1.95 -20.37 -10.16
N VAL A 155 -2.83 -19.97 -9.25
CA VAL A 155 -4.23 -19.65 -9.55
C VAL A 155 -4.41 -18.16 -9.31
N ASP A 156 -4.74 -17.43 -10.36
CA ASP A 156 -4.94 -15.97 -10.37
C ASP A 156 -6.39 -15.70 -10.74
N ASP A 157 -7.17 -15.19 -9.78
CA ASP A 157 -8.63 -14.96 -9.90
C ASP A 157 -9.41 -16.18 -10.46
N GLY A 158 -8.98 -17.39 -10.08
CA GLY A 158 -9.57 -18.66 -10.52
C GLY A 158 -8.94 -19.27 -11.78
N ASP A 159 -8.13 -18.51 -12.51
CA ASP A 159 -7.42 -19.00 -13.70
C ASP A 159 -6.09 -19.65 -13.36
N ARG A 160 -5.85 -20.84 -13.92
CA ARG A 160 -4.59 -21.56 -13.73
C ARG A 160 -3.51 -20.97 -14.63
N VAL A 161 -2.45 -20.46 -14.03
CA VAL A 161 -1.28 -19.90 -14.73
C VAL A 161 -0.06 -20.80 -14.52
N ASP A 162 0.52 -21.31 -15.61
CA ASP A 162 1.78 -22.07 -15.58
C ASP A 162 2.95 -21.15 -15.94
N CYS A 163 3.71 -20.69 -14.93
CA CYS A 163 4.82 -19.75 -15.10
C CYS A 163 5.99 -20.34 -15.90
N ALA A 164 6.03 -21.65 -16.15
CA ALA A 164 7.03 -22.31 -17.00
C ALA A 164 6.70 -22.19 -18.51
N ARG A 165 5.50 -21.72 -18.85
CA ARG A 165 4.93 -21.75 -20.22
C ARG A 165 4.53 -20.38 -20.77
N LEU A 166 4.98 -19.29 -20.16
CA LEU A 166 4.65 -17.90 -20.57
C LEU A 166 5.69 -17.24 -21.48
N GLY A 167 6.57 -18.04 -22.09
CA GLY A 167 7.66 -17.52 -22.93
C GLY A 167 8.69 -16.74 -22.11
N LYS A 168 9.31 -15.72 -22.72
CA LYS A 168 10.40 -14.94 -22.13
C LYS A 168 9.93 -13.92 -21.08
N GLY A 169 8.70 -13.42 -21.24
CA GLY A 169 8.15 -12.35 -20.40
C GLY A 169 7.69 -12.81 -19.01
N GLY A 170 7.47 -14.12 -18.82
CA GLY A 170 7.03 -14.67 -17.56
C GLY A 170 5.63 -14.20 -17.15
N TYR A 171 5.26 -14.50 -15.92
CA TYR A 171 4.06 -13.98 -15.28
C TYR A 171 4.39 -12.64 -14.62
N SER A 172 3.65 -11.59 -14.97
CA SER A 172 3.76 -10.29 -14.31
C SER A 172 3.07 -10.37 -12.94
N VAL A 173 3.85 -10.20 -11.87
CA VAL A 173 3.35 -10.36 -10.50
C VAL A 173 2.42 -9.18 -10.17
N PRO A 174 1.15 -9.42 -9.80
CA PRO A 174 0.22 -8.37 -9.41
C PRO A 174 0.65 -7.70 -8.11
N SER A 175 0.18 -6.46 -7.88
CA SER A 175 0.38 -5.78 -6.59
C SER A 175 -0.35 -6.47 -5.43
N ILE A 176 -1.51 -7.08 -5.71
CA ILE A 176 -2.31 -7.81 -4.72
C ILE A 176 -1.95 -9.29 -4.81
N VAL A 177 -1.38 -9.85 -3.74
CA VAL A 177 -0.89 -11.24 -3.68
C VAL A 177 -1.52 -12.06 -2.55
N GLU A 178 -2.54 -11.50 -1.90
CA GLU A 178 -3.28 -12.15 -0.84
C GLU A 178 -3.92 -13.45 -1.34
N PRO A 179 -4.05 -14.49 -0.48
CA PRO A 179 -4.53 -15.82 -0.89
C PRO A 179 -5.92 -15.85 -1.56
N GLU A 180 -6.72 -14.80 -1.37
CA GLU A 180 -8.03 -14.65 -2.00
C GLU A 180 -7.93 -14.34 -3.51
N TYR A 181 -6.82 -13.74 -3.95
CA TYR A 181 -6.59 -13.31 -5.33
C TYR A 181 -5.55 -14.16 -6.04
N LEU A 182 -4.45 -14.50 -5.34
CA LEU A 182 -3.33 -15.25 -5.92
C LEU A 182 -2.94 -16.42 -5.03
N GLN A 183 -2.95 -17.63 -5.59
CA GLN A 183 -2.63 -18.86 -4.87
C GLN A 183 -1.50 -19.63 -5.55
N ILE A 184 -0.52 -20.07 -4.75
CA ILE A 184 0.48 -21.03 -5.21
C ILE A 184 -0.14 -22.42 -5.20
N ARG A 185 -0.48 -22.94 -6.38
CA ARG A 185 -1.04 -24.29 -6.52
C ARG A 185 0.05 -25.35 -6.44
N GLN A 186 1.18 -25.10 -7.09
CA GLN A 186 2.29 -26.03 -7.15
C GLN A 186 3.59 -25.25 -7.35
N CYS A 187 4.60 -25.55 -6.55
CA CYS A 187 5.96 -25.07 -6.74
C CYS A 187 6.91 -26.25 -6.54
N THR A 188 7.72 -26.57 -7.55
CA THR A 188 8.74 -27.64 -7.45
C THR A 188 10.16 -27.08 -7.54
N ALA A 189 10.34 -25.78 -7.35
CA ALA A 189 11.66 -25.15 -7.34
C ALA A 189 12.37 -25.44 -6.01
N ASP A 190 13.67 -25.72 -6.07
CA ASP A 190 14.51 -25.91 -4.88
C ASP A 190 14.91 -24.57 -4.24
N PHE A 191 14.98 -23.50 -5.04
CA PHE A 191 15.31 -22.15 -4.59
C PHE A 191 14.65 -21.07 -5.44
N VAL A 192 14.66 -19.84 -4.94
CA VAL A 192 14.22 -18.63 -5.66
C VAL A 192 15.43 -17.77 -5.97
N LEU A 193 15.63 -17.42 -7.24
CA LEU A 193 16.69 -16.51 -7.68
C LEU A 193 16.08 -15.11 -7.96
N LEU A 194 16.41 -14.15 -7.11
CA LEU A 194 16.00 -12.75 -7.30
C LEU A 194 17.05 -12.02 -8.15
N VAL A 195 16.61 -11.43 -9.28
CA VAL A 195 17.49 -10.73 -10.23
C VAL A 195 16.98 -9.30 -10.38
N GLU A 196 17.74 -8.33 -9.87
CA GLU A 196 17.36 -6.91 -9.89
C GLU A 196 17.40 -6.33 -11.31
N LYS A 197 18.43 -6.65 -12.09
CA LYS A 197 18.64 -6.04 -13.41
C LYS A 197 17.87 -6.78 -14.50
N GLY A 198 16.97 -6.07 -15.17
CA GLY A 198 16.10 -6.63 -16.21
C GLY A 198 16.83 -7.27 -17.40
N THR A 199 18.00 -6.78 -17.79
CA THR A 199 18.78 -7.38 -18.90
C THR A 199 19.32 -8.76 -18.53
N GLN A 200 19.82 -8.93 -17.31
CA GLN A 200 20.24 -10.24 -16.78
C GLN A 200 19.04 -11.17 -16.59
N TRP A 201 17.92 -10.66 -16.07
CA TRP A 201 16.69 -11.42 -15.90
C TRP A 201 16.18 -11.98 -17.25
N ASN A 202 16.12 -11.12 -18.28
CA ASN A 202 15.72 -11.51 -19.63
C ASN A 202 16.61 -12.62 -20.18
N ARG A 203 17.93 -12.52 -20.00
CA ARG A 203 18.87 -13.53 -20.47
C ARG A 203 18.67 -14.89 -19.79
N LEU A 204 18.50 -14.90 -18.46
CA LEU A 204 18.25 -16.12 -17.70
C LEU A 204 16.91 -16.78 -18.06
N SER A 205 15.88 -15.97 -18.32
CA SER A 205 14.58 -16.42 -18.81
C SER A 205 14.70 -17.05 -20.21
N GLU A 206 15.43 -16.40 -21.13
CA GLU A 206 15.70 -16.90 -22.49
C GLU A 206 16.43 -18.24 -22.51
N ASP A 207 17.49 -18.35 -21.71
CA ASP A 207 18.30 -19.56 -21.59
C ASP A 207 17.59 -20.67 -20.77
N LYS A 208 16.40 -20.37 -20.23
CA LYS A 208 15.59 -21.27 -19.39
C LYS A 208 16.38 -21.85 -18.23
N PHE A 209 17.14 -21.00 -17.54
CA PHE A 209 18.00 -21.38 -16.42
C PHE A 209 17.26 -22.27 -15.39
N TRP A 210 16.03 -21.88 -15.06
CA TRP A 210 15.10 -22.55 -14.14
C TRP A 210 14.70 -24.00 -14.51
N ARG A 211 15.08 -24.50 -15.69
CA ARG A 211 14.88 -25.91 -16.06
C ARG A 211 16.04 -26.80 -15.65
N ARG A 212 17.23 -26.23 -15.46
CA ARG A 212 18.47 -26.97 -15.21
C ARG A 212 18.84 -26.97 -13.72
N TYR A 213 18.42 -25.93 -13.02
CA TYR A 213 18.66 -25.65 -11.61
C TYR A 213 17.32 -25.22 -10.99
#